data_AF-A0A496YMR1-F1
#
_entry.id   AF-A0A496YMR1-F1
#
_cell.length_a   1.000
_cell.length_b   1.000
_cell.length_c   1.000
_cell.angle_alpha   90.00
_cell.angle_beta   90.00
_cell.angle_gamma   90.00
#
_symmetry.space_group_name_H-M   'P 1'
#
loop_
_entity.id
_entity.type
_entity.pdbx_description
1 polymer ?
#
loop_
_entity_poly.entity_id
_entity_poly.type
_entity_poly.pdbx_seq_one_letter_code
_entity_poly.pdbx_strand_id
1 'polypeptide(L)'
;MILSAGIILVREEGGDWKFLFLRAYKNWDFPKGIVEPGEDPLEAAKREVMEETGITDLNFRWGGVYKETSPYYSGGKKVARYYIAETSQPEVVFSINPEIGKPEHHEYRWVSYEELKELAPSRLKAIVEWAHHIVHRET
;
A
#
# COMPACT_ATOMS: atom_id res chain seq x y z
N MET A 1 -8.75 -15.84 -10.78
CA MET A 1 -8.83 -14.56 -10.04
C MET A 1 -7.39 -14.12 -9.82
N ILE A 2 -7.06 -12.89 -10.13
CA ILE A 2 -5.71 -12.32 -9.96
C ILE A 2 -5.64 -11.73 -8.55
N LEU A 3 -4.66 -12.14 -7.78
CA LEU A 3 -4.36 -11.55 -6.48
C LEU A 3 -3.22 -10.55 -6.66
N SER A 4 -3.40 -9.36 -6.13
CA SER A 4 -2.31 -8.43 -5.84
C SER A 4 -2.16 -8.26 -4.35
N ALA A 5 -0.94 -8.05 -3.88
CA ALA A 5 -0.65 -7.82 -2.48
C ALA A 5 0.21 -6.57 -2.29
N GLY A 6 -0.03 -5.85 -1.20
CA GLY A 6 0.65 -4.60 -0.88
C GLY A 6 0.66 -4.29 0.60
N ILE A 7 1.30 -3.19 0.96
CA ILE A 7 1.43 -2.73 2.35
C ILE A 7 0.94 -1.29 2.46
N ILE A 8 0.08 -1.06 3.44
CA ILE A 8 -0.25 0.28 3.92
C ILE A 8 0.87 0.67 4.86
N LEU A 9 1.84 1.40 4.32
CA LEU A 9 2.95 1.94 5.08
C LEU A 9 2.48 3.14 5.91
N VAL A 10 2.79 3.11 7.20
CA VAL A 10 2.52 4.21 8.11
C VAL A 10 3.78 4.69 8.81
N ARG A 11 3.81 5.98 9.16
CA ARG A 11 4.84 6.61 9.99
C ARG A 11 4.18 7.49 11.03
N GLU A 12 4.74 7.54 12.23
CA GLU A 12 4.30 8.50 13.24
C GLU A 12 4.92 9.87 12.94
N GLU A 13 4.12 10.92 12.94
CA GLU A 13 4.57 12.30 12.78
C GLU A 13 3.70 13.24 13.61
N GLY A 14 4.31 13.88 14.62
CA GLY A 14 3.60 14.84 15.47
C GLY A 14 2.51 14.22 16.36
N GLY A 15 2.63 12.93 16.70
CA GLY A 15 1.67 12.21 17.53
C GLY A 15 0.45 11.66 16.77
N ASP A 16 0.50 11.66 15.43
CA ASP A 16 -0.52 11.09 14.55
C ASP A 16 0.12 10.26 13.44
N TRP A 17 -0.66 9.41 12.78
CA TRP A 17 -0.21 8.53 11.71
C TRP A 17 -0.34 9.18 10.33
N LYS A 18 0.75 9.17 9.58
CA LYS A 18 0.75 9.44 8.14
C LYS A 18 0.82 8.15 7.36
N PHE A 19 0.15 8.11 6.22
CA PHE A 19 0.05 6.96 5.34
C PHE A 19 0.74 7.26 4.02
N LEU A 20 1.55 6.31 3.54
CA LEU A 20 2.17 6.46 2.23
C LEU A 20 1.16 6.17 1.12
N PHE A 21 1.04 7.09 0.18
CA PHE A 21 0.20 6.96 -1.00
C PHE A 21 1.00 7.31 -2.25
N LEU A 22 0.87 6.48 -3.28
CA LEU A 22 1.58 6.63 -4.55
C LEU A 22 0.59 7.05 -5.63
N ARG A 23 1.03 7.91 -6.56
CA ARG A 23 0.23 8.34 -7.70
C ARG A 23 0.84 7.88 -9.02
N ALA A 24 0.01 7.21 -9.82
CA ALA A 24 0.25 6.93 -11.22
C ALA A 24 -0.82 7.65 -12.05
N TYR A 25 -0.40 8.56 -12.93
CA TYR A 25 -1.29 9.49 -13.63
C TYR A 25 -2.26 10.24 -12.68
N LYS A 26 -3.56 9.93 -12.72
CA LYS A 26 -4.59 10.53 -11.87
C LYS A 26 -5.00 9.64 -10.69
N ASN A 27 -4.48 8.42 -10.63
CA ASN A 27 -4.92 7.40 -9.68
C ASN A 27 -3.95 7.34 -8.50
N TRP A 28 -4.52 7.39 -7.30
CA TRP A 28 -3.81 7.15 -6.06
C TRP A 28 -4.04 5.72 -5.57
N ASP A 29 -3.01 5.11 -4.99
CA ASP A 29 -3.05 3.78 -4.42
C ASP A 29 -1.98 3.59 -3.33
N PHE A 30 -2.12 2.52 -2.55
CA PHE A 30 -1.03 2.00 -1.73
C PHE A 30 -0.08 1.18 -2.61
N PRO A 31 1.21 1.07 -2.24
CA PRO A 31 2.16 0.24 -2.98
C PRO A 31 1.71 -1.22 -3.01
N LYS A 32 1.72 -1.83 -4.20
CA LYS A 32 1.32 -3.23 -4.42
C LYS A 32 1.64 -3.67 -5.85
N GLY A 33 1.72 -4.98 -6.02
CA GLY A 33 1.67 -5.60 -7.34
C GLY A 33 1.15 -7.02 -7.30
N ILE A 34 1.36 -7.75 -8.38
CA ILE A 34 0.75 -9.07 -8.57
C ILE A 34 1.51 -10.09 -7.73
N VAL A 35 0.77 -10.98 -7.06
CA VAL A 35 1.38 -12.14 -6.39
C VAL A 35 1.76 -13.16 -7.47
N GLU A 36 3.04 -13.50 -7.53
CA GLU A 36 3.55 -14.45 -8.53
C GLU A 36 3.13 -15.90 -8.22
N PRO A 37 3.11 -16.81 -9.21
CA PRO A 37 2.78 -18.21 -8.98
C PRO A 37 3.71 -18.87 -7.94
N GLY A 38 3.13 -19.29 -6.81
CA GLY A 38 3.86 -19.93 -5.72
C GLY A 38 4.47 -18.96 -4.70
N GLU A 39 4.32 -17.65 -4.89
CA GLU A 39 4.76 -16.61 -3.97
C GLU A 39 3.78 -16.46 -2.80
N ASP A 40 4.30 -16.32 -1.58
CA ASP A 40 3.46 -15.95 -0.43
C ASP A 40 2.98 -14.50 -0.58
N PRO A 41 1.69 -14.19 -0.36
CA PRO A 41 1.16 -12.84 -0.56
C PRO A 41 1.83 -11.76 0.30
N LEU A 42 2.33 -12.07 1.50
CA LEU A 42 3.07 -11.09 2.31
C LEU A 42 4.46 -10.84 1.73
N GLU A 43 5.15 -11.87 1.24
CA GLU A 43 6.44 -11.71 0.57
C GLU A 43 6.30 -10.90 -0.73
N ALA A 44 5.25 -11.15 -1.52
CA ALA A 44 4.91 -10.33 -2.67
C ALA A 44 4.72 -8.86 -2.28
N ALA A 45 3.95 -8.60 -1.20
CA ALA A 45 3.71 -7.25 -0.71
C ALA A 45 5.00 -6.53 -0.29
N LYS A 46 5.94 -7.23 0.36
CA LYS A 46 7.26 -6.67 0.74
C LYS A 46 8.12 -6.36 -0.48
N ARG A 47 8.18 -7.29 -1.45
CA ARG A 47 8.92 -7.11 -2.71
C ARG A 47 8.41 -5.87 -3.45
N GLU A 48 7.11 -5.76 -3.64
CA GLU A 48 6.48 -4.65 -4.35
C GLU A 48 6.71 -3.30 -3.67
N VAL A 49 6.68 -3.25 -2.34
CA VAL A 49 7.02 -2.03 -1.60
C VAL A 49 8.48 -1.63 -1.84
N MET A 50 9.41 -2.58 -1.81
CA MET A 50 10.81 -2.31 -2.10
C MET A 50 10.99 -1.83 -3.56
N GLU A 51 10.34 -2.47 -4.52
CA GLU A 51 10.45 -2.14 -5.95
C GLU A 51 9.86 -0.76 -6.25
N GLU A 52 8.65 -0.47 -5.76
CA GLU A 52 7.93 0.76 -6.04
C GLU A 52 8.42 1.96 -5.22
N THR A 53 9.04 1.73 -4.05
CA THR A 53 9.36 2.83 -3.12
C THR A 53 10.79 2.87 -2.60
N GLY A 54 11.57 1.79 -2.73
CA GLY A 54 12.87 1.66 -2.10
C GLY A 54 12.83 1.51 -0.57
N ILE A 55 11.64 1.39 0.04
CA ILE A 55 11.50 1.21 1.49
C ILE A 55 11.74 -0.26 1.85
N THR A 56 12.64 -0.48 2.80
CA THR A 56 12.99 -1.82 3.32
C THR A 56 12.75 -1.96 4.82
N ASP A 57 12.63 -0.84 5.55
CA ASP A 57 12.27 -0.82 6.96
C ASP A 57 10.75 -1.07 7.11
N LEU A 58 10.39 -2.31 7.46
CA LEU A 58 9.01 -2.77 7.60
C LEU A 58 8.80 -3.42 8.97
N ASN A 59 8.13 -2.70 9.88
CA ASN A 59 7.76 -3.21 11.19
C ASN A 59 6.27 -3.61 11.24
N PHE A 60 6.01 -4.91 11.28
CA PHE A 60 4.66 -5.48 11.38
C PHE A 60 4.19 -5.60 12.83
N ARG A 61 4.25 -4.51 13.62
CA ARG A 61 3.87 -4.51 15.04
C ARG A 61 2.41 -4.88 15.31
N TRP A 62 1.53 -4.72 14.32
CA TRP A 62 0.13 -5.17 14.38
C TRP A 62 -0.07 -6.62 13.91
N GLY A 63 1.02 -7.35 13.64
CA GLY A 63 1.03 -8.72 13.13
C GLY A 63 0.76 -8.83 11.63
N GLY A 64 0.59 -10.07 11.15
CA GLY A 64 0.30 -10.37 9.74
C GLY A 64 -1.17 -10.15 9.32
N VAL A 65 -1.85 -9.18 9.96
CA VAL A 65 -3.25 -8.86 9.65
C VAL A 65 -3.37 -8.25 8.25
N TYR A 66 -4.46 -8.56 7.56
CA TYR A 66 -4.71 -8.02 6.23
C TYR A 66 -6.19 -7.74 6.00
N LYS A 67 -6.47 -6.90 4.99
CA LYS A 67 -7.80 -6.73 4.42
C LYS A 67 -7.75 -6.77 2.90
N GLU A 68 -8.76 -7.38 2.32
CA GLU A 68 -8.93 -7.46 0.87
C GLU A 68 -9.98 -6.48 0.38
N THR A 69 -9.77 -5.93 -0.81
CA THR A 69 -10.79 -5.18 -1.53
C THR A 69 -11.89 -6.11 -2.04
N SER A 70 -13.10 -5.58 -2.26
CA SER A 70 -14.05 -6.26 -3.15
C SER A 70 -13.41 -6.48 -4.54
N PRO A 71 -13.78 -7.55 -5.28
CA PRO A 71 -13.25 -7.79 -6.60
C PRO A 71 -13.50 -6.60 -7.54
N TYR A 72 -12.46 -6.18 -8.28
CA TYR A 72 -12.49 -5.03 -9.18
C TYR A 72 -11.84 -5.38 -10.53
N TYR A 73 -11.87 -4.42 -11.48
CA TYR A 73 -11.44 -4.58 -12.88
C TYR A 73 -12.40 -5.45 -13.74
N SER A 74 -12.45 -5.22 -15.06
CA SER A 74 -13.46 -5.78 -15.98
C SER A 74 -13.75 -7.28 -15.76
N GLY A 75 -14.92 -7.57 -15.19
CA GLY A 75 -15.38 -8.92 -14.85
C GLY A 75 -15.09 -9.40 -13.43
N GLY A 76 -14.68 -8.52 -12.49
CA GLY A 76 -14.46 -8.86 -11.09
C GLY A 76 -13.29 -9.83 -10.88
N LYS A 77 -12.28 -9.74 -11.75
CA LYS A 77 -11.20 -10.73 -11.81
C LYS A 77 -9.99 -10.41 -10.94
N LYS A 78 -9.94 -9.25 -10.27
CA LYS A 78 -8.81 -8.85 -9.43
C LYS A 78 -9.23 -8.53 -8.00
N VAL A 79 -8.44 -8.98 -7.02
CA VAL A 79 -8.55 -8.61 -5.59
C VAL A 79 -7.19 -8.07 -5.14
N ALA A 80 -7.19 -7.00 -4.33
CA ALA A 80 -5.99 -6.49 -3.69
C ALA A 80 -6.05 -6.78 -2.19
N ARG A 81 -5.02 -7.44 -1.67
CA ARG A 81 -4.79 -7.68 -0.25
C ARG A 81 -3.79 -6.67 0.28
N TYR A 82 -4.12 -6.03 1.40
CA TYR A 82 -3.23 -5.07 2.04
C TYR A 82 -2.89 -5.50 3.46
N TYR A 83 -1.60 -5.50 3.77
CA TYR A 83 -1.04 -5.60 5.11
C TYR A 83 -0.75 -4.20 5.65
N ILE A 84 -0.35 -4.08 6.92
CA ILE A 84 0.03 -2.81 7.54
C ILE A 84 1.41 -2.97 8.16
N ALA A 85 2.29 -2.02 7.89
CA ALA A 85 3.60 -1.95 8.53
C ALA A 85 3.94 -0.49 8.88
N GLU A 86 4.61 -0.32 10.01
CA GLU A 86 5.24 0.93 10.38
C GLU A 86 6.62 1.02 9.73
N THR A 87 7.04 2.22 9.34
CA THR A 87 8.39 2.50 8.87
C THR A 87 8.92 3.81 9.44
N SER A 88 10.21 3.84 9.72
CA SER A 88 10.94 5.06 10.05
C SER A 88 11.55 5.75 8.83
N GLN A 89 11.54 5.09 7.65
CA GLN A 89 12.10 5.61 6.40
C GLN A 89 11.14 6.64 5.76
N PRO A 90 11.50 7.95 5.70
CA PRO A 90 10.64 8.98 5.11
C PRO A 90 10.66 8.99 3.58
N GLU A 91 11.81 8.65 3.00
CA GLU A 91 12.13 8.90 1.61
C GLU A 91 11.72 7.73 0.73
N VAL A 92 10.97 8.06 -0.32
CA VAL A 92 10.59 7.15 -1.40
C VAL A 92 11.47 7.41 -2.60
N VAL A 93 12.10 6.35 -3.09
CA VAL A 93 12.90 6.36 -4.32
C VAL A 93 12.18 5.49 -5.33
N PHE A 94 11.65 6.12 -6.38
CA PHE A 94 11.00 5.39 -7.46
C PHE A 94 12.02 4.67 -8.33
N SER A 95 11.99 3.35 -8.34
CA SER A 95 12.79 2.54 -9.25
C SER A 95 12.21 2.57 -10.66
N ILE A 96 13.07 2.40 -11.66
CA ILE A 96 12.64 2.18 -13.04
C ILE A 96 12.13 0.75 -13.12
N ASN A 97 10.87 0.56 -13.51
CA ASN A 97 10.40 -0.77 -13.86
C ASN A 97 11.02 -1.16 -15.22
N PRO A 98 11.75 -2.30 -15.29
CA PRO A 98 12.49 -2.71 -16.49
C PRO A 98 11.59 -3.06 -17.69
N GLU A 99 10.35 -3.49 -17.45
CA GLU A 99 9.38 -3.85 -18.50
C GLU A 99 8.81 -2.63 -19.22
N ILE A 100 8.61 -1.53 -18.50
CA ILE A 100 8.01 -0.29 -19.04
C ILE A 100 9.04 0.82 -19.29
N GLY A 101 10.28 0.65 -18.84
CA GLY A 101 11.39 1.60 -19.01
C GLY A 101 11.21 2.93 -18.29
N LYS A 102 10.28 3.02 -17.33
CA LYS A 102 10.00 4.21 -16.52
C LYS A 102 9.48 3.81 -15.13
N PRO A 103 9.48 4.72 -14.15
CA PRO A 103 8.75 4.49 -12.91
C PRO A 103 7.26 4.22 -13.14
N GLU A 104 6.69 3.28 -12.39
CA GLU A 104 5.23 3.04 -12.39
C GLU A 104 4.46 4.23 -11.79
N HIS A 105 5.05 4.83 -10.77
CA HIS A 105 4.54 5.95 -10.02
C HIS A 105 5.44 7.17 -10.23
N HIS A 106 4.86 8.36 -10.22
CA HIS A 106 5.59 9.60 -10.48
C HIS A 106 5.48 10.62 -9.34
N GLU A 107 4.70 10.31 -8.31
CA GLU A 107 4.54 11.14 -7.10
C GLU A 107 4.18 10.26 -5.92
N TYR A 108 4.69 10.59 -4.74
CA TYR A 108 4.26 10.02 -3.47
C TYR A 108 3.89 11.13 -2.49
N ARG A 109 3.02 10.80 -1.53
CA ARG A 109 2.72 11.65 -0.39
C ARG A 109 2.58 10.82 0.87
N TRP A 110 3.05 11.41 1.96
CA TRP A 110 2.64 11.03 3.31
C TRP A 110 1.41 11.86 3.66
N VAL A 111 0.27 11.20 3.79
CA VAL A 111 -1.04 11.85 3.96
C VAL A 111 -1.69 11.46 5.28
N SER A 112 -2.44 12.38 5.86
CA SER A 112 -3.32 12.11 7.00
C SER A 112 -4.49 11.20 6.60
N TYR A 113 -5.21 10.70 7.60
CA TYR A 113 -6.45 9.96 7.38
C TYR A 113 -7.52 10.78 6.63
N GLU A 114 -7.63 12.08 6.94
CA GLU A 114 -8.58 12.97 6.27
C GLU A 114 -8.24 13.12 4.78
N GLU A 115 -6.97 13.37 4.46
CA GLU A 115 -6.48 13.44 3.08
C GLU A 115 -6.63 12.09 2.34
N LEU A 116 -6.39 10.96 3.03
CA LEU A 116 -6.64 9.64 2.45
C LEU A 116 -8.10 9.47 2.02
N LYS A 117 -9.07 9.89 2.84
CA LYS A 117 -10.49 9.77 2.49
C LYS A 117 -10.86 10.58 1.26
N GLU A 118 -10.19 11.71 1.04
CA GLU A 118 -10.39 12.56 -0.14
C GLU A 118 -9.72 11.99 -1.40
N LEU A 119 -8.50 11.47 -1.28
CA LEU A 119 -7.70 10.98 -2.41
C LEU A 119 -8.06 9.54 -2.83
N ALA A 120 -8.49 8.71 -1.88
CA ALA A 120 -8.67 7.28 -2.11
C ALA A 120 -9.86 7.02 -3.06
N PRO A 121 -9.66 6.25 -4.15
CA PRO A 121 -10.77 5.81 -4.99
C PRO A 121 -11.75 4.94 -4.19
N SER A 122 -13.02 4.88 -4.62
CA SER A 122 -14.09 4.18 -3.90
C SER A 122 -13.75 2.74 -3.47
N ARG A 123 -12.94 2.02 -4.26
CA ARG A 123 -12.51 0.65 -3.93
C ARG A 123 -11.62 0.55 -2.68
N LEU A 124 -10.96 1.64 -2.28
CA LEU A 124 -10.04 1.67 -1.15
C LEU A 124 -10.69 2.22 0.13
N LYS A 125 -11.92 2.74 0.10
CA LYS A 125 -12.57 3.32 1.29
C LYS A 125 -12.58 2.37 2.48
N ALA A 126 -13.03 1.13 2.27
CA ALA A 126 -13.04 0.11 3.32
C ALA A 126 -11.64 -0.32 3.78
N ILE A 127 -10.62 -0.16 2.94
CA ILE A 127 -9.21 -0.43 3.27
C ILE A 127 -8.67 0.68 4.17
N VAL A 128 -8.92 1.94 3.80
CA VAL A 128 -8.54 3.15 4.54
C VAL A 128 -9.15 3.16 5.94
N GLU A 129 -10.46 2.93 6.06
CA GLU A 129 -11.17 2.87 7.35
C GLU A 129 -10.60 1.77 8.26
N TRP A 130 -10.34 0.59 7.68
CA TRP A 130 -9.75 -0.53 8.41
C TRP A 130 -8.34 -0.21 8.90
N ALA A 131 -7.48 0.34 8.04
CA ALA A 131 -6.12 0.67 8.40
C ALA A 131 -6.06 1.72 9.52
N HIS A 132 -6.87 2.77 9.41
CA HIS A 132 -7.02 3.78 10.45
C HIS A 132 -7.42 3.15 11.78
N HIS A 133 -8.38 2.21 11.79
CA HIS A 133 -8.76 1.52 13.01
C HIS A 133 -7.60 0.70 13.59
N ILE A 134 -6.85 -0.05 12.77
CA ILE A 134 -5.74 -0.88 13.26
C ILE A 134 -4.64 -0.04 13.93
N VAL A 135 -4.22 1.07 13.31
CA VAL A 135 -3.10 1.87 13.82
C VAL A 135 -3.44 2.66 15.09
N HIS A 136 -4.73 2.81 15.41
CA HIS A 136 -5.23 3.48 16.62
C HIS A 136 -5.71 2.51 17.71
N ARG A 137 -5.60 1.20 17.51
CA ARG A 137 -5.88 0.25 18.59
C ARG A 137 -4.74 0.32 19.60
N GLU A 138 -5.10 0.45 20.88
CA GLU A 138 -4.17 0.18 21.98
C GLU A 138 -3.67 -1.27 21.84
N THR A 139 -2.35 -1.41 21.72
CA THR A 139 -1.64 -2.70 21.74
C THR A 139 -1.48 -3.22 23.15
#